data_AF-A0A943S117-F1
#
_entry.id   AF-A0A943S117-F1
#
_cell.length_a   1.000
_cell.length_b   1.000
_cell.length_c   1.000
_cell.angle_alpha   90.00
_cell.angle_beta   90.00
_cell.angle_gamma   90.00
#
_symmetry.space_group_name_H-M   'P 1'
#
loop_
_entity.id
_entity.type
_entity.pdbx_description
1 polymer ?
#
loop_
_entity_poly.entity_id
_entity_poly.type
_entity_poly.pdbx_seq_one_letter_code
_entity_poly.pdbx_strand_id
1 'polypeptide(L)'
;MDKETFIDTLRRALYGKLDDLTLAEHMRYYENYILQEISSGRSEQDVLEELGDPRLIARTILETASARTSYTEYTVTDERADTSGPDIHVHQYSGWKGTAIMVGIFIAVLLILILVFQFVVAILPFVIVFGIIFWLVKKFWN
;
A
#
# COMPACT_ATOMS: atom_id res chain seq x y z
N MET A 1 -8.57 -15.31 -31.50
CA MET A 1 -9.67 -15.83 -30.68
C MET A 1 -10.73 -14.74 -30.56
N ASP A 2 -11.93 -15.06 -30.08
CA ASP A 2 -12.93 -14.06 -29.70
C ASP A 2 -12.95 -13.88 -28.16
N LYS A 3 -13.65 -12.84 -27.71
CA LYS A 3 -13.81 -12.42 -26.32
C LYS A 3 -14.42 -13.54 -25.49
N GLU A 4 -15.43 -14.24 -26.00
CA GLU A 4 -16.08 -15.34 -25.28
C GLU A 4 -15.09 -16.48 -25.00
N THR A 5 -14.30 -16.87 -26.01
CA THR A 5 -13.26 -17.89 -25.88
C THR A 5 -12.17 -17.45 -24.91
N PHE A 6 -11.77 -16.19 -24.95
CA PHE A 6 -10.78 -15.63 -24.03
C PHE A 6 -11.26 -15.72 -22.57
N ILE A 7 -12.46 -15.19 -22.30
CA ILE A 7 -13.05 -15.16 -20.96
C ILE A 7 -13.32 -16.57 -20.45
N ASP A 8 -13.85 -17.47 -21.28
CA ASP A 8 -14.06 -18.87 -20.90
C ASP A 8 -12.74 -19.58 -20.57
N THR A 9 -11.69 -19.35 -21.36
CA THR A 9 -10.36 -19.93 -21.10
C THR A 9 -9.77 -19.39 -19.79
N LEU A 10 -9.87 -18.08 -19.56
CA LEU A 10 -9.41 -17.43 -18.33
C LEU A 10 -10.17 -17.97 -17.11
N ARG A 11 -11.51 -18.06 -17.21
CA ARG A 11 -12.38 -18.61 -16.16
C ARG A 11 -11.96 -20.02 -15.79
N ARG A 12 -11.83 -20.92 -16.79
CA ARG A 12 -11.44 -22.32 -16.55
C ARG A 12 -10.06 -22.45 -15.92
N ALA A 13 -9.12 -21.57 -16.26
CA ALA A 13 -7.78 -21.61 -15.71
C ALA A 13 -7.73 -21.20 -14.21
N LEU A 14 -8.66 -20.34 -13.80
CA LEU A 14 -8.81 -19.82 -12.43
C LEU A 14 -9.84 -20.60 -11.58
N TYR A 15 -10.78 -21.30 -12.23
CA TYR A 15 -11.85 -22.03 -11.56
C TYR A 15 -11.29 -23.08 -10.59
N GLY A 16 -11.83 -23.11 -9.37
CA GLY A 16 -11.40 -24.01 -8.31
C GLY A 16 -10.06 -23.66 -7.65
N LYS A 17 -9.40 -22.57 -8.07
CA LYS A 17 -8.14 -22.08 -7.47
C LYS A 17 -8.28 -20.74 -6.76
N LEU A 18 -9.37 -20.02 -7.02
CA LEU A 18 -9.77 -18.79 -6.35
C LEU A 18 -11.15 -19.00 -5.72
N ASP A 19 -11.48 -18.20 -4.71
CA ASP A 19 -12.86 -18.10 -4.22
C ASP A 19 -13.78 -17.48 -5.29
N ASP A 20 -15.07 -17.79 -5.21
CA ASP A 20 -16.05 -17.41 -6.22
C ASP A 20 -16.17 -15.88 -6.40
N LEU A 21 -15.97 -15.11 -5.33
CA LEU A 21 -16.03 -13.65 -5.38
C LEU A 21 -14.82 -13.08 -6.14
N THR A 22 -13.60 -13.49 -5.76
CA THR A 22 -12.37 -13.06 -6.44
C THR A 22 -12.35 -13.50 -7.90
N LEU A 23 -12.84 -14.71 -8.21
CA LEU A 23 -12.98 -15.18 -9.58
C LEU A 23 -13.94 -14.27 -10.38
N ALA A 24 -15.12 -13.97 -9.84
CA ALA A 24 -16.10 -13.11 -10.48
C ALA A 24 -15.57 -11.68 -10.71
N GLU A 25 -14.79 -11.14 -9.78
CA GLU A 25 -14.13 -9.85 -9.91
C GLU A 25 -13.16 -9.83 -11.10
N HIS A 26 -12.30 -10.84 -11.22
CA HIS A 26 -11.40 -10.96 -12.37
C HIS A 26 -12.17 -11.09 -13.69
N MET A 27 -13.21 -11.92 -13.74
CA MET A 27 -14.01 -12.06 -14.97
C MET A 27 -14.61 -10.73 -15.41
N ARG A 28 -15.25 -10.03 -14.47
CA ARG A 28 -15.88 -8.73 -14.72
C ARG A 28 -14.85 -7.68 -15.17
N TYR A 29 -13.66 -7.69 -14.58
CA TYR A 29 -12.60 -6.75 -14.96
C TYR A 29 -12.20 -6.90 -16.43
N TYR A 30 -11.86 -8.12 -16.86
CA TYR A 30 -11.43 -8.35 -18.25
C TYR A 30 -12.57 -8.17 -19.25
N GLU A 31 -13.78 -8.58 -18.89
CA GLU A 31 -14.96 -8.37 -19.73
C GLU A 31 -15.23 -6.87 -19.95
N ASN A 32 -15.22 -6.07 -18.89
CA ASN A 32 -15.39 -4.62 -18.99
C ASN A 32 -14.27 -3.95 -19.78
N TYR A 33 -13.01 -4.35 -19.56
CA TYR A 33 -11.88 -3.79 -20.28
C TYR A 33 -12.00 -4.04 -21.79
N ILE A 34 -12.27 -5.28 -22.20
CA ILE A 34 -12.43 -5.61 -23.63
C ILE A 34 -13.60 -4.83 -24.24
N LEU A 35 -14.74 -4.77 -23.55
CA LEU A 35 -15.89 -4.01 -24.02
C LEU A 35 -15.59 -2.51 -24.15
N GLN A 36 -14.86 -1.95 -23.19
CA GLN A 36 -14.50 -0.53 -23.20
C GLN A 36 -13.56 -0.19 -24.36
N GLU A 37 -12.54 -1.01 -24.60
CA GLU A 37 -11.62 -0.82 -25.72
C GLU A 37 -12.32 -0.95 -27.08
N ILE A 38 -13.22 -1.92 -27.23
CA ILE A 38 -14.03 -2.08 -28.45
C ILE A 38 -14.95 -0.88 -28.65
N SER A 39 -15.60 -0.40 -27.58
CA SER A 39 -16.48 0.79 -27.64
C SER A 39 -15.71 2.08 -27.96
N SER A 40 -14.41 2.09 -27.67
CA SER A 40 -13.50 3.19 -27.98
C SER A 40 -13.01 3.18 -29.43
N GLY A 41 -13.46 2.21 -30.24
CA GLY A 41 -13.18 2.13 -31.69
C GLY A 41 -12.04 1.19 -32.06
N ARG A 42 -11.46 0.45 -31.11
CA ARG A 42 -10.45 -0.58 -31.40
C ARG A 42 -11.11 -1.88 -31.86
N SER A 43 -10.41 -2.66 -32.68
CA SER A 43 -10.91 -3.98 -33.05
C SER A 43 -10.72 -4.96 -31.89
N GLU A 44 -11.67 -5.89 -31.74
CA GLU A 44 -11.58 -6.94 -30.72
C GLU A 44 -10.28 -7.75 -30.84
N GLN A 45 -9.84 -8.04 -32.07
CA GLN A 45 -8.59 -8.77 -32.29
C GLN A 45 -7.37 -8.03 -31.75
N ASP A 46 -7.26 -6.72 -32.02
CA ASP A 46 -6.12 -5.92 -31.52
C ASP A 46 -6.08 -5.90 -29.99
N VAL A 47 -7.24 -5.83 -29.34
CA VAL A 47 -7.35 -5.81 -27.87
C VAL A 47 -6.97 -7.18 -27.29
N LEU A 48 -7.45 -8.26 -27.90
CA LEU A 48 -7.13 -9.62 -27.44
C LEU A 48 -5.67 -10.00 -27.71
N GLU A 49 -5.07 -9.50 -28.79
CA GLU A 49 -3.65 -9.68 -29.09
C GLU A 49 -2.77 -8.93 -28.09
N GLU A 50 -3.16 -7.71 -27.71
CA GLU A 50 -2.48 -6.95 -26.66
C GLU A 50 -2.58 -7.64 -25.28
N LEU A 51 -3.75 -8.19 -24.94
CA LEU A 51 -3.94 -8.96 -23.72
C LEU A 51 -3.16 -10.28 -23.71
N GLY A 52 -2.94 -10.88 -24.88
CA GLY A 52 -2.18 -12.12 -25.03
C GLY A 52 -2.92 -13.37 -24.56
N ASP A 53 -2.17 -14.38 -24.10
CA ASP A 53 -2.74 -15.68 -23.72
C ASP A 53 -3.47 -15.58 -22.35
N PRO A 54 -4.78 -15.88 -22.28
CA PRO A 54 -5.54 -15.88 -21.02
C PRO A 54 -4.95 -16.80 -19.95
N ARG A 55 -4.22 -17.87 -20.34
CA ARG A 55 -3.57 -18.79 -19.40
C ARG A 55 -2.38 -18.16 -18.69
N LEU A 56 -1.64 -17.28 -19.36
CA LEU A 56 -0.54 -16.53 -18.74
C LEU A 56 -1.08 -15.54 -17.71
N ILE A 57 -2.17 -14.85 -18.05
CA ILE A 57 -2.87 -13.97 -17.12
C ILE A 57 -3.33 -14.76 -15.89
N ALA A 58 -3.98 -15.91 -16.10
CA ALA A 58 -4.41 -16.78 -15.01
C ALA A 58 -3.23 -17.20 -14.12
N ARG A 59 -2.10 -17.56 -14.71
CA ARG A 59 -0.88 -17.93 -13.96
C ARG A 59 -0.40 -16.77 -13.08
N THR A 60 -0.30 -15.56 -13.61
CA THR A 60 0.13 -14.39 -12.84
C THR A 60 -0.82 -14.07 -11.69
N ILE A 61 -2.14 -14.17 -11.92
CA ILE A 61 -3.15 -13.98 -10.88
C ILE A 61 -2.96 -15.00 -9.75
N LEU A 62 -2.78 -16.28 -10.10
CA LEU A 62 -2.59 -17.36 -9.13
C LEU A 62 -1.25 -17.23 -8.38
N GLU A 63 -0.19 -16.87 -9.08
CA GLU A 63 1.13 -16.64 -8.49
C GLU A 63 1.08 -15.47 -7.49
N THR A 64 0.37 -14.39 -7.85
CA THR A 64 0.19 -13.23 -6.97
C THR A 64 -0.75 -13.54 -5.79
N ALA A 65 -1.82 -14.30 -6.00
CA ALA A 65 -2.71 -14.76 -4.94
C ALA A 65 -1.96 -15.66 -3.94
N SER A 66 -1.13 -16.57 -4.45
CA SER A 66 -0.29 -17.47 -3.64
C SER A 66 0.84 -16.71 -2.93
N ALA A 67 1.43 -15.71 -3.58
CA ALA A 67 2.40 -14.80 -2.98
C ALA A 67 1.79 -14.01 -1.82
N ARG A 68 0.54 -13.56 -1.95
CA ARG A 68 -0.18 -12.86 -0.87
C ARG A 68 -0.39 -13.77 0.36
N THR A 69 -0.51 -15.09 0.16
CA THR A 69 -0.49 -16.08 1.24
C THR A 69 0.91 -16.30 1.83
N SER A 70 1.95 -16.37 0.98
CA SER A 70 3.34 -16.65 1.41
C SER A 70 4.14 -15.46 1.94
N TYR A 71 3.69 -14.22 1.73
CA TYR A 71 4.22 -13.05 2.45
C TYR A 71 3.84 -13.02 3.95
N THR A 72 3.06 -14.00 4.44
CA THR A 72 2.81 -14.25 5.87
C THR A 72 3.51 -15.51 6.38
N GLU A 73 4.39 -16.15 5.61
CA GLU A 73 5.04 -17.40 6.05
C GLU A 73 6.52 -17.46 5.63
N TYR A 74 7.35 -16.77 6.42
CA TYR A 74 8.71 -17.22 6.70
C TYR A 74 8.81 -17.50 8.21
N THR A 75 8.12 -18.53 8.67
CA THR A 75 8.54 -19.26 9.86
C THR A 75 9.53 -20.33 9.39
N VAL A 76 10.83 -20.00 9.44
CA VAL A 76 11.87 -21.04 9.47
C VAL A 76 11.64 -21.83 10.75
N THR A 77 10.98 -22.98 10.62
CA THR A 77 10.99 -24.00 11.67
C THR A 77 12.17 -24.90 11.36
N ASP A 78 13.32 -24.59 11.93
CA ASP A 78 14.37 -25.57 12.15
C ASP A 78 14.49 -25.81 13.65
N GLU A 79 14.06 -27.00 14.06
CA GLU A 79 14.42 -27.58 15.35
C GLU A 79 15.95 -27.71 15.46
N ARG A 80 16.60 -26.80 16.18
CA ARG A 80 17.52 -27.07 17.31
C ARG A 80 18.50 -25.92 17.55
N ALA A 81 18.82 -25.79 18.84
CA ALA A 81 19.95 -25.08 19.45
C ALA A 81 19.83 -23.55 19.53
N ASP A 82 19.30 -23.13 20.69
CA ASP A 82 20.04 -22.32 21.66
C ASP A 82 20.75 -21.09 21.11
N THR A 83 20.09 -19.92 21.16
CA THR A 83 20.75 -18.66 21.51
C THR A 83 19.71 -17.58 21.79
N SER A 84 19.94 -16.90 22.92
CA SER A 84 19.18 -15.77 23.41
C SER A 84 19.06 -14.66 22.36
N GLY A 85 17.83 -14.30 22.00
CA GLY A 85 17.51 -13.12 21.19
C GLY A 85 16.31 -12.39 21.80
N PRO A 86 16.23 -11.05 21.73
CA PRO A 86 15.27 -10.27 22.49
C PRO A 86 13.84 -10.58 22.03
N ASP A 87 13.00 -10.95 23.00
CA ASP A 87 11.57 -11.18 22.84
C ASP A 87 10.89 -9.86 22.41
N ILE A 88 10.64 -9.70 21.12
CA ILE A 88 9.81 -8.60 20.60
C ILE A 88 8.46 -9.19 20.25
N HIS A 89 7.57 -9.20 21.24
CA HIS A 89 6.16 -9.53 21.07
C HIS A 89 5.44 -8.45 20.26
N VAL A 90 5.44 -8.57 18.93
CA VAL A 90 4.61 -7.73 18.06
C VAL A 90 3.17 -8.23 18.09
N HIS A 91 2.34 -7.52 18.86
CA HIS A 91 0.90 -7.75 18.93
C HIS A 91 0.25 -7.49 17.57
N GLN A 92 -0.33 -8.53 17.00
CA GLN A 92 -0.98 -8.55 15.70
C GLN A 92 -2.31 -7.78 15.77
N TYR A 93 -2.35 -6.55 15.24
CA TYR A 93 -3.57 -5.74 15.20
C TYR A 93 -4.34 -5.96 13.90
N SER A 94 -5.28 -6.89 13.93
CA SER A 94 -6.22 -7.20 12.85
C SER A 94 -7.20 -6.04 12.54
N GLY A 95 -7.34 -5.74 11.24
CA GLY A 95 -8.53 -5.27 10.50
C GLY A 95 -9.16 -3.91 10.82
N TRP A 96 -9.48 -3.64 12.08
CA TRP A 96 -10.08 -2.37 12.55
C TRP A 96 -9.07 -1.55 13.36
N LYS A 97 -8.26 -2.24 14.17
CA LYS A 97 -7.43 -1.60 15.19
C LYS A 97 -6.21 -0.90 14.59
N GLY A 98 -5.74 -1.32 13.42
CA GLY A 98 -4.66 -0.63 12.69
C GLY A 98 -5.06 0.78 12.27
N THR A 99 -6.29 0.98 11.78
CA THR A 99 -6.83 2.30 11.46
C THR A 99 -6.92 3.19 12.70
N ALA A 100 -7.33 2.64 13.85
CA ALA A 100 -7.38 3.39 15.11
C ALA A 100 -5.98 3.80 15.60
N ILE A 101 -4.97 2.94 15.44
CA ILE A 101 -3.58 3.26 15.79
C ILE A 101 -3.02 4.34 14.86
N MET A 102 -3.31 4.28 13.56
CA MET A 102 -2.89 5.30 12.60
C MET A 102 -3.50 6.68 12.94
N VAL A 103 -4.79 6.71 13.26
CA VAL A 103 -5.47 7.94 13.72
C VAL A 103 -4.87 8.44 15.04
N GLY A 104 -4.55 7.52 15.96
CA GLY A 104 -3.88 7.85 17.22
C GLY A 104 -2.50 8.48 17.03
N ILE A 105 -1.68 7.91 16.15
CA ILE A 105 -0.35 8.46 15.81
C ILE A 105 -0.49 9.83 15.14
N PHE A 106 -1.45 9.99 14.23
CA PHE A 106 -1.71 11.27 13.58
C PHE A 106 -2.10 12.35 14.58
N ILE A 107 -2.98 12.04 15.54
CA ILE A 107 -3.36 12.95 16.62
C ILE A 107 -2.16 13.27 17.52
N ALA A 108 -1.34 12.28 17.87
CA ALA A 108 -0.15 12.49 18.69
C ALA A 108 0.87 13.42 18.00
N VAL A 109 1.11 13.24 16.70
CA VAL A 109 1.98 14.12 15.90
C VAL A 109 1.41 15.54 15.84
N LEU A 110 0.09 15.67 15.67
CA LEU A 110 -0.57 16.98 15.66
C LEU A 110 -0.42 17.70 17.01
N LEU A 111 -0.59 17.00 18.13
CA LEU A 111 -0.40 17.56 19.48
C LEU A 111 1.05 18.00 19.71
N ILE A 112 2.02 17.20 19.28
CA ILE A 112 3.45 17.57 19.36
C ILE A 112 3.72 18.84 18.54
N LEU A 113 3.16 18.94 17.33
CA LEU A 113 3.32 20.12 16.48
C LEU A 113 2.72 21.37 17.11
N ILE A 114 1.53 21.27 17.73
CA ILE A 114 0.90 22.37 18.46
C ILE A 114 1.76 22.81 19.66
N LEU A 115 2.32 21.85 20.40
CA LEU A 115 3.19 22.13 21.55
C LEU A 115 4.50 22.82 21.13
N VAL A 116 5.12 22.35 20.05
CA VAL A 116 6.30 23.00 19.45
C VAL A 116 5.95 24.41 18.97
N PHE A 117 4.81 24.59 18.31
CA PHE A 117 4.37 25.91 17.85
C PHE A 117 4.17 26.89 19.01
N GLN A 118 3.53 26.47 20.11
CA GLN A 118 3.42 27.29 21.31
C GLN A 118 4.79 27.67 21.90
N PHE A 119 5.71 26.71 21.95
CA PHE A 119 7.06 26.96 22.44
C PHE A 119 7.82 27.98 21.56
N VAL A 120 7.71 27.88 20.24
CA VAL A 120 8.30 28.85 19.30
C VAL A 120 7.72 30.25 19.51
N VAL A 121 6.40 30.39 19.61
CA VAL A 121 5.75 31.68 19.85
C VAL A 121 6.16 32.28 21.20
N ALA A 122 6.31 31.44 22.24
CA ALA A 122 6.77 31.88 23.56
C ALA A 122 8.23 32.37 23.56
N ILE A 123 9.10 31.76 22.75
CA ILE A 123 10.52 32.13 22.63
C ILE A 123 10.73 33.35 21.72
N LEU A 124 9.87 33.54 20.73
CA LEU A 124 9.94 34.64 19.76
C LEU A 124 10.16 36.03 20.36
N PRO A 125 9.44 36.49 21.42
CA PRO A 125 9.69 37.79 22.03
C PRO A 125 11.08 37.88 22.68
N PHE A 126 11.59 36.80 23.28
CA PHE A 126 12.94 36.80 23.86
C PHE A 126 14.00 36.91 22.77
N VAL A 127 13.85 36.20 21.66
CA VAL A 127 14.76 36.27 20.51
C VAL A 127 14.80 37.68 19.93
N ILE A 128 13.64 38.36 19.83
CA ILE A 128 13.57 39.76 19.38
C ILE A 128 14.35 40.67 20.33
N VAL A 129 14.16 40.54 21.64
CA VAL A 129 14.86 41.37 22.64
C VAL A 129 16.37 41.14 22.59
N PHE A 130 16.82 39.88 22.56
CA PHE A 130 18.23 39.54 22.42
C PHE A 130 18.81 40.06 21.09
N GLY A 131 18.06 39.98 20.00
CA GLY A 131 18.43 40.53 18.70
C GLY A 131 18.64 42.04 18.73
N ILE A 132 17.77 42.78 19.41
CA ILE A 132 17.89 44.24 19.58
C ILE A 132 19.13 44.58 20.43
N ILE A 133 19.36 43.84 21.53
CA ILE A 133 20.55 44.04 22.38
C ILE A 133 21.82 43.77 21.58
N PHE A 134 21.87 42.65 20.83
CA PHE A 134 23.00 42.31 19.99
C PHE A 134 23.24 43.36 18.89
N TRP A 135 22.18 43.87 18.27
CA TRP A 135 22.27 44.95 17.28
C TRP A 135 22.83 46.24 17.88
N LEU A 136 22.41 46.61 19.09
CA LEU A 136 22.96 47.76 19.81
C LEU A 136 24.45 47.57 20.13
N VAL A 137 24.85 46.42 20.67
CA VAL A 137 26.27 46.12 20.95
C VAL A 137 27.11 46.20 19.67
N LYS A 138 26.63 45.61 18.57
CA LYS A 138 27.30 45.70 17.27
C LYS A 138 27.40 47.13 16.75
N LYS A 139 26.34 47.94 16.93
CA LYS A 139 26.30 49.35 16.52
C LYS A 139 27.23 50.25 17.35
N PHE A 140 27.47 49.91 18.62
CA PHE A 140 28.40 50.68 19.46
C PHE A 140 29.87 50.28 19.26
N TRP A 141 30.14 49.09 18.72
CA TRP A 141 31.49 48.58 18.47
C TRP A 141 31.97 48.74 17.01
N ASN A 142 31.14 49.28 16.13
CA ASN A 142 31.42 49.54 14.71
C ASN A 142 31.08 50.98 14.35
#